data_AF-A0AAN0XWN8-F1
#
_entry.id   AF-A0AAN0XWN8-F1
#
_cell.length_a   1.000
_cell.length_b   1.000
_cell.length_c   1.000
_cell.angle_alpha   90.00
_cell.angle_beta   90.00
_cell.angle_gamma   90.00
#
_symmetry.space_group_name_H-M   'P 1'
#
loop_
_entity.id
_entity.type
_entity.pdbx_description
1 polymer ?
#
loop_
_entity_poly.entity_id
_entity_poly.type
_entity_poly.pdbx_seq_one_letter_code
_entity_poly.pdbx_strand_id
1 'polypeptide(L)'
;MESPLNSYIQSPTITPAFDKAFSLVASKATTAGFSNVITAISAGDSYAVVTPNQTFKLVVETNVEQQFSATIVDSENNKLASLIVLHAKGQDSITLSDGSSFEWTYKPEDYLTSCDDYLAWILTALSLEFTIEDAALIAKSALHVSCETWPNHIKFFPQLATTHQQVSARKSARCFGLYPVLDSLELVDEIAQSDVNILQLRIKDQSNETVSEDVRRAIQIGKQRGVDVVINDYWELALEHGASCIHLGQEDLAELADSRLLSSDTGLGISTHGYYEIINALQYKPSYLALGHIFPTTTKDMPSSPQGLIKLNLYQALITSIGEQRGEILPSVAIGGINLERAPLVIESGVTSVAVVRAVTQAHDKHEAVAQFQQLFEHLNEKAIRLEEASDAV
;
A
#
# COMPACT_ATOMS: atom_id res chain seq x y z
N MET A 1 -2.16 13.92 -25.10
CA MET A 1 -1.67 14.50 -23.84
C MET A 1 -0.20 14.79 -24.05
N GLU A 2 0.22 16.04 -23.88
CA GLU A 2 1.64 16.39 -23.98
C GLU A 2 2.37 15.80 -22.76
N SER A 3 3.54 15.20 -22.97
CA SER A 3 4.39 14.68 -21.88
C SER A 3 4.61 15.75 -20.81
N PRO A 4 4.76 15.39 -19.53
CA PRO A 4 5.08 16.35 -18.48
C PRO A 4 6.32 17.16 -18.87
N LEU A 5 6.25 18.50 -18.78
CA LEU A 5 7.37 19.37 -19.08
C LEU A 5 8.61 18.93 -18.27
N ASN A 6 9.70 18.59 -18.96
CA ASN A 6 10.98 18.11 -18.42
C ASN A 6 11.04 16.66 -17.91
N SER A 7 10.03 15.82 -18.15
CA SER A 7 10.12 14.38 -17.88
C SER A 7 10.34 13.57 -19.16
N TYR A 8 11.27 12.62 -19.14
CA TYR A 8 11.53 11.75 -20.29
C TYR A 8 12.05 10.37 -19.89
N ILE A 9 11.83 9.40 -20.78
CA ILE A 9 12.41 8.06 -20.70
C ILE A 9 13.42 7.90 -21.84
N GLN A 10 14.57 7.30 -21.52
CA GLN A 10 15.63 6.99 -22.48
C GLN A 10 15.85 5.49 -22.59
N SER A 11 16.32 5.07 -23.77
CA SER A 11 16.84 3.72 -24.01
C SER A 11 18.15 3.80 -24.80
N PRO A 12 19.14 2.92 -24.51
CA PRO A 12 20.39 2.84 -25.24
C PRO A 12 20.20 2.33 -26.68
N THR A 13 19.12 1.58 -26.91
CA THR A 13 18.74 1.11 -28.25
C THR A 13 17.22 1.02 -28.31
N ILE A 14 16.62 1.89 -29.12
CA ILE A 14 15.18 1.83 -29.38
C ILE A 14 14.93 0.68 -30.37
N THR A 15 14.85 -0.54 -29.85
CA THR A 15 14.44 -1.70 -30.64
C THR A 15 12.94 -1.57 -30.97
N PRO A 16 12.47 -2.11 -32.11
CA PRO A 16 11.03 -2.16 -32.39
C PRO A 16 10.23 -2.91 -31.32
N ALA A 17 10.86 -3.86 -30.63
CA ALA A 17 10.24 -4.60 -29.53
C ALA A 17 10.05 -3.72 -28.29
N PHE A 18 11.09 -3.01 -27.86
CA PHE A 18 11.03 -2.07 -26.73
C PHE A 18 10.06 -0.92 -26.98
N ASP A 19 10.08 -0.31 -28.18
CA ASP A 19 9.15 0.78 -28.54
C ASP A 19 7.68 0.33 -28.47
N LYS A 20 7.39 -0.88 -28.97
CA LYS A 20 6.07 -1.50 -28.87
C LYS A 20 5.67 -1.79 -27.42
N ALA A 21 6.59 -2.35 -26.63
CA ALA A 21 6.36 -2.64 -25.21
C ALA A 21 6.04 -1.36 -24.45
N PHE A 22 6.87 -0.33 -24.61
CA PHE A 22 6.67 0.96 -23.96
C PHE A 22 5.34 1.62 -24.33
N SER A 23 5.01 1.65 -25.62
CA SER A 23 3.73 2.22 -26.08
C SER A 23 2.53 1.50 -25.44
N LEU A 24 2.62 0.18 -25.29
CA LEU A 24 1.59 -0.62 -24.61
C LEU A 24 1.50 -0.26 -23.11
N VAL A 25 2.63 -0.17 -22.42
CA VAL A 25 2.65 0.19 -20.99
C VAL A 25 2.12 1.60 -20.76
N ALA A 26 2.53 2.58 -21.57
CA ALA A 26 2.04 3.94 -21.50
C ALA A 26 0.51 4.00 -21.69
N SER A 27 -0.01 3.26 -22.69
CA SER A 27 -1.47 3.15 -22.88
C SER A 27 -2.16 2.55 -21.65
N LYS A 28 -1.59 1.52 -21.03
CA LYS A 28 -2.15 0.90 -19.82
C LYS A 28 -2.14 1.85 -18.62
N ALA A 29 -1.06 2.61 -18.44
CA ALA A 29 -0.98 3.64 -17.39
C ALA A 29 -2.05 4.72 -17.59
N THR A 30 -2.28 5.17 -18.83
CA THR A 30 -3.35 6.11 -19.14
C THR A 30 -4.73 5.52 -18.84
N THR A 31 -5.00 4.27 -19.23
CA THR A 31 -6.26 3.58 -18.89
C THR A 31 -6.46 3.43 -17.39
N ALA A 32 -5.39 3.23 -16.62
CA ALA A 32 -5.42 3.18 -15.16
C ALA A 32 -5.69 4.57 -14.51
N GLY A 33 -5.75 5.65 -15.30
CA GLY A 33 -6.10 6.99 -14.83
C GLY A 33 -4.90 7.92 -14.61
N PHE A 34 -3.66 7.47 -14.87
CA PHE A 34 -2.49 8.35 -14.79
C PHE A 34 -2.53 9.42 -15.88
N SER A 35 -2.43 10.69 -15.48
CA SER A 35 -2.45 11.85 -16.38
C SER A 35 -1.06 12.29 -16.86
N ASN A 36 -0.02 12.05 -16.06
CA ASN A 36 1.36 12.47 -16.32
C ASN A 36 2.20 11.32 -16.92
N VAL A 37 1.63 10.57 -17.86
CA VAL A 37 2.32 9.44 -18.50
C VAL A 37 3.27 9.97 -19.56
N ILE A 38 4.54 9.53 -19.52
CA ILE A 38 5.49 9.78 -20.60
C ILE A 38 5.09 8.87 -21.77
N THR A 39 4.80 9.45 -22.93
CA THR A 39 4.32 8.70 -24.10
C THR A 39 5.33 8.62 -25.24
N ALA A 40 6.54 9.14 -25.03
CA ALA A 40 7.62 9.10 -26.03
C ALA A 40 8.94 8.72 -25.38
N ILE A 41 9.69 7.83 -26.05
CA ILE A 41 11.05 7.46 -25.67
C ILE A 41 12.03 8.31 -26.47
N SER A 42 13.15 8.66 -25.85
CA SER A 42 14.29 9.27 -26.52
C SER A 42 15.48 8.30 -26.57
N ALA A 43 16.31 8.41 -27.60
CA ALA A 43 17.57 7.66 -27.65
C ALA A 43 18.56 8.30 -26.65
N GLY A 44 19.32 7.47 -25.95
CA GLY A 44 20.35 7.90 -25.02
C GLY A 44 21.46 6.85 -24.89
N ASP A 45 22.35 7.01 -23.91
CA ASP A 45 23.44 6.05 -23.66
C ASP A 45 23.06 4.96 -22.65
N SER A 46 21.90 5.08 -21.99
CA SER A 46 21.42 4.14 -20.97
C SER A 46 19.89 4.13 -20.89
N TYR A 47 19.35 3.13 -20.21
CA TYR A 47 17.94 3.13 -19.85
C TYR A 47 17.77 4.11 -18.69
N ALA A 48 16.94 5.14 -18.86
CA ALA A 48 16.82 6.16 -17.83
C ALA A 48 15.40 6.72 -17.73
N VAL A 49 15.03 7.11 -16.52
CA VAL A 49 13.86 7.94 -16.24
C VAL A 49 14.37 9.22 -15.62
N VAL A 50 13.98 10.35 -16.20
CA VAL A 50 14.26 11.67 -15.63
C VAL A 50 12.93 12.36 -15.38
N THR A 51 12.71 12.79 -14.15
CA THR A 51 11.59 13.64 -13.73
C THR A 51 12.13 14.82 -12.92
N PRO A 52 11.33 15.87 -12.66
CA PRO A 52 11.76 17.00 -11.83
C PRO A 52 12.21 16.60 -10.41
N ASN A 53 11.67 15.50 -9.87
CA ASN A 53 11.90 15.07 -8.50
C ASN A 53 13.01 14.01 -8.38
N GLN A 54 13.24 13.22 -9.44
CA GLN A 54 14.14 12.07 -9.38
C GLN A 54 14.69 11.68 -10.75
N THR A 55 15.90 11.10 -10.74
CA THR A 55 16.52 10.48 -11.91
C THR A 55 16.93 9.07 -11.56
N PHE A 56 16.51 8.10 -12.38
CA PHE A 56 16.97 6.72 -12.31
C PHE A 56 17.66 6.36 -13.61
N LYS A 57 18.84 5.75 -13.50
CA LYS A 57 19.54 5.12 -14.62
C LYS A 57 19.69 3.63 -14.33
N LEU A 58 19.40 2.81 -15.32
CA LEU A 58 19.48 1.35 -15.25
C LEU A 58 20.68 0.90 -16.08
N VAL A 59 21.64 0.28 -15.41
CA VAL A 59 22.76 -0.44 -16.03
C VAL A 59 22.35 -1.90 -16.16
N VAL A 60 22.17 -2.34 -17.40
CA VAL A 60 21.56 -3.62 -17.78
C VAL A 60 22.66 -4.58 -18.20
N GLU A 61 22.75 -5.74 -17.54
CA GLU A 61 23.67 -6.82 -17.89
C GLU A 61 22.90 -8.11 -18.18
N THR A 62 23.25 -8.80 -19.26
CA THR A 62 22.66 -10.09 -19.64
C THR A 62 23.75 -11.14 -19.72
N ASN A 63 23.58 -12.29 -19.06
CA ASN A 63 24.50 -13.43 -19.18
C ASN A 63 23.73 -14.73 -19.51
N VAL A 64 24.45 -15.84 -19.68
CA VAL A 64 23.88 -17.09 -20.23
C VAL A 64 23.20 -17.96 -19.15
N GLU A 65 23.51 -17.76 -17.86
CA GLU A 65 22.97 -18.55 -16.73
C GLU A 65 21.98 -17.77 -15.83
N GLN A 66 21.99 -16.44 -15.91
CA GLN A 66 21.07 -15.46 -15.33
C GLN A 66 20.45 -14.71 -16.51
N GLN A 67 19.11 -14.73 -16.67
CA GLN A 67 18.52 -14.11 -17.86
C GLN A 67 18.76 -12.59 -17.93
N PHE A 68 18.81 -11.88 -16.78
CA PHE A 68 19.08 -10.44 -16.74
C PHE A 68 19.39 -9.92 -15.32
N SER A 69 20.26 -8.92 -15.19
CA SER A 69 20.44 -8.12 -13.97
C SER A 69 20.44 -6.62 -14.29
N ALA A 70 19.85 -5.82 -13.39
CA ALA A 70 19.82 -4.36 -13.49
C ALA A 70 20.44 -3.74 -12.24
N THR A 71 21.34 -2.78 -12.41
CA THR A 71 21.73 -1.88 -11.32
C THR A 71 21.06 -0.54 -11.54
N ILE A 72 20.28 -0.09 -10.55
CA ILE A 72 19.60 1.21 -10.56
C ILE A 72 20.46 2.20 -9.80
N VAL A 73 20.79 3.32 -10.44
CA VAL A 73 21.59 4.41 -9.87
C VAL A 73 20.88 5.76 -10.02
N ASP A 74 21.23 6.71 -9.16
CA ASP A 74 20.73 8.09 -9.22
C ASP A 74 21.47 8.96 -10.28
N SER A 75 21.19 10.26 -10.30
CA SER A 75 21.87 11.21 -11.20
C SER A 75 23.38 11.32 -10.97
N GLU A 76 23.85 11.08 -9.75
CA GLU A 76 25.25 11.11 -9.32
C GLU A 76 25.96 9.75 -9.49
N ASN A 77 25.23 8.74 -9.98
CA ASN A 77 25.64 7.34 -10.10
C ASN A 77 25.84 6.63 -8.75
N ASN A 78 25.22 7.12 -7.68
CA ASN A 78 25.13 6.35 -6.44
C ASN A 78 24.17 5.16 -6.66
N LYS A 79 24.58 3.98 -6.21
CA LYS A 79 23.76 2.77 -6.31
C LYS A 79 22.55 2.89 -5.38
N LEU A 80 21.35 2.74 -5.94
CA LEU A 80 20.09 2.72 -5.21
C LEU A 80 19.57 1.29 -5.01
N ALA A 81 19.69 0.45 -6.04
CA ALA A 81 19.27 -0.95 -5.96
C ALA A 81 19.99 -1.84 -6.98
N SER A 82 19.99 -3.14 -6.72
CA SER A 82 20.28 -4.18 -7.70
C SER A 82 19.09 -5.12 -7.83
N LEU A 83 18.77 -5.47 -9.05
CA LEU A 83 17.71 -6.40 -9.42
C LEU A 83 18.35 -7.58 -10.16
N ILE A 84 18.02 -8.79 -9.73
CA ILE A 84 18.51 -10.03 -10.34
C ILE A 84 17.28 -10.84 -10.74
N VAL A 85 17.15 -11.15 -12.03
CA VAL A 85 16.04 -11.92 -12.59
C VAL A 85 16.53 -13.31 -13.02
N LEU A 86 16.09 -14.34 -12.30
CA LEU A 86 16.42 -15.74 -12.55
C LEU A 86 15.19 -16.47 -13.09
N HIS A 87 14.72 -16.06 -14.27
CA HIS A 87 13.50 -16.59 -14.90
C HIS A 87 13.44 -18.12 -14.95
N ALA A 88 14.52 -18.81 -15.35
CA ALA A 88 14.56 -20.27 -15.41
C ALA A 88 14.36 -20.95 -14.03
N LYS A 89 14.66 -20.24 -12.95
CA LYS A 89 14.41 -20.67 -11.57
C LYS A 89 13.08 -20.16 -11.02
N GLY A 90 12.41 -19.26 -11.74
CA GLY A 90 11.17 -18.64 -11.28
C GLY A 90 11.41 -17.77 -10.05
N GLN A 91 12.50 -17.02 -10.02
CA GLN A 91 12.96 -16.30 -8.84
C GLN A 91 13.53 -14.95 -9.27
N ASP A 92 13.13 -13.87 -8.61
CA ASP A 92 13.89 -12.62 -8.67
C ASP A 92 14.22 -12.14 -7.28
N SER A 93 15.30 -11.38 -7.18
CA SER A 93 15.69 -10.69 -5.98
C SER A 93 16.00 -9.24 -6.25
N ILE A 94 15.70 -8.40 -5.26
CA ILE A 94 16.10 -7.01 -5.24
C ILE A 94 16.85 -6.75 -3.95
N THR A 95 17.94 -6.01 -4.05
CA THR A 95 18.73 -5.54 -2.92
C THR A 95 18.84 -4.03 -3.01
N LEU A 96 18.33 -3.31 -2.01
CA LEU A 96 18.41 -1.86 -1.93
C LEU A 96 19.75 -1.42 -1.35
N SER A 97 20.03 -0.12 -1.44
CA SER A 97 21.28 0.49 -0.97
C SER A 97 21.49 0.40 0.55
N ASP A 98 20.41 0.29 1.32
CA ASP A 98 20.45 0.11 2.77
C ASP A 98 20.74 -1.34 3.20
N GLY A 99 20.89 -2.26 2.24
CA GLY A 99 21.15 -3.68 2.47
C GLY A 99 19.90 -4.53 2.64
N SER A 100 18.70 -3.93 2.69
CA SER A 100 17.46 -4.68 2.64
C SER A 100 17.38 -5.46 1.33
N SER A 101 16.87 -6.68 1.42
CA SER A 101 16.79 -7.59 0.29
C SER A 101 15.49 -8.36 0.38
N PHE A 102 14.82 -8.47 -0.75
CA PHE A 102 13.58 -9.22 -0.86
C PHE A 102 13.62 -10.06 -2.12
N GLU A 103 12.95 -11.19 -2.01
CA GLU A 103 12.95 -12.22 -3.04
C GLU A 103 11.51 -12.65 -3.26
N TRP A 104 11.15 -12.82 -4.52
CA TRP A 104 9.87 -13.41 -4.88
C TRP A 104 10.06 -14.56 -5.86
N THR A 105 9.15 -15.50 -5.73
CA THR A 105 9.10 -16.74 -6.50
C THR A 105 7.83 -16.79 -7.34
N TYR A 106 7.94 -17.42 -8.49
CA TYR A 106 6.89 -17.57 -9.48
C TYR A 106 7.15 -18.80 -10.34
N LYS A 107 6.14 -19.26 -11.09
CA LYS A 107 6.31 -20.35 -12.05
C LYS A 107 6.80 -19.78 -13.38
N PRO A 108 7.96 -20.19 -13.93
CA PRO A 108 8.50 -19.60 -15.16
C PRO A 108 7.53 -19.62 -16.35
N GLU A 109 6.75 -20.69 -16.48
CA GLU A 109 5.76 -20.89 -17.55
C GLU A 109 4.61 -19.87 -17.54
N ASP A 110 4.33 -19.26 -16.39
CA ASP A 110 3.28 -18.25 -16.23
C ASP A 110 3.77 -16.84 -16.69
N TYR A 111 5.08 -16.64 -16.92
CA TYR A 111 5.69 -15.33 -17.17
C TYR A 111 6.59 -15.34 -18.44
N LEU A 112 5.99 -15.50 -19.62
CA LEU A 112 6.67 -15.78 -20.91
C LEU A 112 7.24 -14.55 -21.67
N THR A 113 7.42 -13.41 -21.03
CA THR A 113 7.73 -12.13 -21.70
C THR A 113 9.23 -11.83 -21.82
N SER A 114 9.56 -10.85 -22.67
CA SER A 114 10.93 -10.45 -22.98
C SER A 114 11.52 -9.47 -21.95
N CYS A 115 12.85 -9.30 -21.99
CA CYS A 115 13.56 -8.28 -21.21
C CYS A 115 13.05 -6.86 -21.52
N ASP A 116 12.72 -6.58 -22.79
CA ASP A 116 12.21 -5.29 -23.24
C ASP A 116 10.87 -4.95 -22.57
N ASP A 117 9.96 -5.92 -22.43
CA ASP A 117 8.67 -5.73 -21.74
C ASP A 117 8.89 -5.36 -20.27
N TYR A 118 9.77 -6.10 -19.61
CA TYR A 118 10.07 -5.90 -18.20
C TYR A 118 10.71 -4.53 -17.93
N LEU A 119 11.68 -4.12 -18.75
CA LEU A 119 12.31 -2.80 -18.66
C LEU A 119 11.32 -1.67 -18.95
N ALA A 120 10.45 -1.82 -19.96
CA ALA A 120 9.42 -0.82 -20.27
C ALA A 120 8.47 -0.58 -19.08
N TRP A 121 8.08 -1.64 -18.39
CA TRP A 121 7.28 -1.54 -17.17
C TRP A 121 8.02 -0.87 -16.02
N ILE A 122 9.26 -1.26 -15.74
CA ILE A 122 10.06 -0.65 -14.66
C ILE A 122 10.19 0.85 -14.90
N LEU A 123 10.62 1.26 -16.10
CA LEU A 123 10.84 2.67 -16.43
C LEU A 123 9.54 3.47 -16.35
N THR A 124 8.42 2.91 -16.83
CA THR A 124 7.12 3.58 -16.73
C THR A 124 6.66 3.71 -15.29
N ALA A 125 6.75 2.65 -14.48
CA ALA A 125 6.34 2.69 -13.07
C ALA A 125 7.20 3.69 -12.26
N LEU A 126 8.52 3.72 -12.46
CA LEU A 126 9.40 4.72 -11.83
C LEU A 126 9.04 6.16 -12.25
N SER A 127 8.63 6.37 -13.50
CA SER A 127 8.16 7.69 -13.97
C SER A 127 6.85 8.15 -13.34
N LEU A 128 6.05 7.20 -12.83
CA LEU A 128 4.80 7.42 -12.11
C LEU A 128 5.00 7.47 -10.59
N GLU A 129 6.25 7.66 -10.14
CA GLU A 129 6.64 7.78 -8.74
C GLU A 129 6.27 6.55 -7.90
N PHE A 130 6.28 5.36 -8.49
CA PHE A 130 6.35 4.12 -7.71
C PHE A 130 7.77 3.92 -7.19
N THR A 131 7.89 3.25 -6.04
CA THR A 131 9.20 2.87 -5.50
C THR A 131 9.87 1.82 -6.40
N ILE A 132 11.15 1.54 -6.17
CA ILE A 132 11.89 0.56 -6.98
C ILE A 132 11.28 -0.85 -6.82
N GLU A 133 10.92 -1.18 -5.59
CA GLU A 133 10.28 -2.43 -5.18
C GLU A 133 8.93 -2.60 -5.89
N ASP A 134 8.08 -1.57 -5.83
CA ASP A 134 6.79 -1.54 -6.52
C ASP A 134 6.97 -1.61 -8.03
N ALA A 135 7.90 -0.86 -8.62
CA ALA A 135 8.13 -0.85 -10.06
C ALA A 135 8.51 -2.25 -10.58
N ALA A 136 9.39 -2.96 -9.87
CA ALA A 136 9.78 -4.31 -10.25
C ALA A 136 8.67 -5.35 -10.00
N LEU A 137 7.88 -5.19 -8.94
CA LEU A 137 6.74 -6.05 -8.65
C LEU A 137 5.61 -5.85 -9.66
N ILE A 138 5.27 -4.61 -10.01
CA ILE A 138 4.34 -4.27 -11.09
C ILE A 138 4.86 -4.86 -12.40
N ALA A 139 6.13 -4.62 -12.72
CA ALA A 139 6.74 -5.11 -13.96
C ALA A 139 6.66 -6.62 -14.06
N LYS A 140 6.87 -7.36 -12.97
CA LYS A 140 6.71 -8.82 -12.97
C LYS A 140 5.25 -9.21 -13.15
N SER A 141 4.36 -8.61 -12.36
CA SER A 141 2.95 -8.97 -12.32
C SER A 141 2.25 -8.70 -13.65
N ALA A 142 2.66 -7.62 -14.32
CA ALA A 142 2.11 -7.22 -15.60
C ALA A 142 2.48 -8.17 -16.77
N LEU A 143 3.40 -9.10 -16.56
CA LEU A 143 3.73 -10.15 -17.53
C LEU A 143 2.74 -11.31 -17.48
N HIS A 144 1.95 -11.41 -16.40
CA HIS A 144 0.95 -12.45 -16.19
C HIS A 144 -0.49 -11.96 -16.46
N VAL A 145 -0.68 -10.67 -16.73
CA VAL A 145 -1.99 -10.11 -17.12
C VAL A 145 -2.17 -10.14 -18.64
N SER A 146 -3.42 -10.36 -19.09
CA SER A 146 -3.78 -10.12 -20.49
C SER A 146 -3.40 -8.68 -20.88
N CYS A 147 -3.04 -8.47 -22.14
CA CYS A 147 -2.44 -7.23 -22.67
C CYS A 147 -3.23 -5.92 -22.45
N GLU A 148 -4.36 -5.92 -21.74
CA GLU A 148 -5.35 -4.83 -21.70
C GLU A 148 -5.41 -4.06 -20.38
N THR A 149 -4.84 -4.54 -19.27
CA THR A 149 -5.04 -3.90 -17.94
C THR A 149 -3.76 -3.76 -17.10
N TRP A 150 -3.83 -2.84 -16.12
CA TRP A 150 -2.89 -2.75 -15.00
C TRP A 150 -3.06 -3.94 -14.06
N PRO A 151 -1.99 -4.50 -13.45
CA PRO A 151 -2.13 -5.61 -12.52
C PRO A 151 -2.91 -5.21 -11.26
N ASN A 152 -4.06 -5.86 -11.07
CA ASN A 152 -5.00 -5.53 -9.99
C ASN A 152 -5.52 -6.77 -9.23
N HIS A 153 -5.05 -7.97 -9.58
CA HIS A 153 -5.47 -9.20 -8.93
C HIS A 153 -4.26 -9.97 -8.41
N ILE A 154 -4.32 -10.38 -7.14
CA ILE A 154 -3.23 -11.07 -6.42
C ILE A 154 -2.65 -12.29 -7.15
N LYS A 155 -3.44 -13.03 -7.94
CA LYS A 155 -2.97 -14.19 -8.72
C LYS A 155 -1.90 -13.83 -9.76
N PHE A 156 -1.83 -12.56 -10.15
CA PHE A 156 -0.82 -12.06 -11.08
C PHE A 156 0.46 -11.64 -10.39
N PHE A 157 0.44 -11.47 -9.07
CA PHE A 157 1.62 -11.05 -8.32
C PHE A 157 2.47 -12.27 -7.94
N PRO A 158 3.81 -12.18 -8.04
CA PRO A 158 4.69 -13.23 -7.56
C PRO A 158 4.60 -13.34 -6.04
N GLN A 159 4.95 -14.51 -5.52
CA GLN A 159 4.87 -14.79 -4.08
C GLN A 159 6.19 -14.42 -3.42
N LEU A 160 6.16 -13.61 -2.37
CA LEU A 160 7.36 -13.38 -1.56
C LEU A 160 7.88 -14.71 -0.99
N ALA A 161 9.19 -14.90 -1.05
CA ALA A 161 9.85 -16.02 -0.39
C ALA A 161 9.53 -15.93 1.11
N THR A 162 8.84 -16.94 1.64
CA THR A 162 8.29 -16.89 3.00
C THR A 162 9.40 -16.74 4.03
N THR A 163 9.36 -15.66 4.81
CA THR A 163 10.31 -15.42 5.91
C THR A 163 9.79 -15.92 7.27
N HIS A 164 8.47 -16.07 7.43
CA HIS A 164 7.85 -16.40 8.73
C HIS A 164 6.94 -17.64 8.63
N GLN A 165 7.41 -18.77 9.16
CA GLN A 165 6.70 -20.06 9.01
C GLN A 165 5.57 -20.30 10.02
N GLN A 166 5.47 -19.53 11.11
CA GLN A 166 4.46 -19.73 12.15
C GLN A 166 3.80 -18.41 12.58
N VAL A 167 2.74 -18.01 11.87
CA VAL A 167 1.86 -16.90 12.26
C VAL A 167 0.48 -17.43 12.61
N SER A 168 0.02 -17.15 13.83
CA SER A 168 -1.31 -17.53 14.32
C SER A 168 -2.43 -16.84 13.52
N ALA A 169 -3.62 -17.44 13.51
CA ALA A 169 -4.80 -16.75 13.02
C ALA A 169 -5.10 -15.53 13.91
N ARG A 170 -5.40 -14.39 13.28
CA ARG A 170 -5.68 -13.12 13.96
C ARG A 170 -7.17 -12.96 14.20
N LYS A 171 -7.55 -12.25 15.27
CA LYS A 171 -8.91 -11.73 15.45
C LYS A 171 -9.25 -10.75 14.33
N SER A 172 -10.46 -10.84 13.80
CA SER A 172 -10.99 -9.85 12.85
C SER A 172 -11.11 -8.48 13.55
N ALA A 173 -10.88 -7.41 12.80
CA ALA A 173 -11.10 -6.04 13.25
C ALA A 173 -12.39 -5.50 12.64
N ARG A 174 -13.19 -4.74 13.40
CA ARG A 174 -14.42 -4.10 12.91
C ARG A 174 -14.11 -2.80 12.17
N CYS A 175 -13.31 -2.92 11.13
CA CYS A 175 -12.78 -1.81 10.37
C CYS A 175 -13.77 -1.36 9.28
N PHE A 176 -14.90 -0.79 9.73
CA PHE A 176 -15.97 -0.29 8.87
C PHE A 176 -16.39 1.11 9.31
N GLY A 177 -16.49 2.03 8.34
CA GLY A 177 -16.89 3.41 8.57
C GLY A 177 -15.73 4.29 9.02
N LEU A 178 -15.99 5.21 9.94
CA LEU A 178 -14.97 6.10 10.48
C LEU A 178 -13.96 5.35 11.39
N TYR A 179 -12.68 5.65 11.19
CA TYR A 179 -11.58 5.24 12.07
C TYR A 179 -10.90 6.50 12.65
N PRO A 180 -11.23 6.94 13.87
CA PRO A 180 -10.54 8.05 14.51
C PRO A 180 -9.15 7.65 15.03
N VAL A 181 -8.14 8.47 14.76
CA VAL A 181 -6.79 8.32 15.36
C VAL A 181 -6.61 9.45 16.38
N LEU A 182 -6.45 9.07 17.65
CA LEU A 182 -6.54 9.94 18.82
C LEU A 182 -5.23 9.88 19.61
N ASP A 183 -4.81 11.00 20.20
CA ASP A 183 -3.51 11.14 20.87
C ASP A 183 -3.60 11.14 22.41
N SER A 184 -4.79 10.98 22.98
CA SER A 184 -5.01 10.94 24.43
C SER A 184 -6.12 9.97 24.85
N LEU A 185 -6.05 9.52 26.11
CA LEU A 185 -7.06 8.66 26.71
C LEU A 185 -8.42 9.37 26.83
N GLU A 186 -8.43 10.67 27.12
CA GLU A 186 -9.66 11.46 27.25
C GLU A 186 -10.44 11.49 25.94
N LEU A 187 -9.74 11.65 24.81
CA LEU A 187 -10.36 11.59 23.50
C LEU A 187 -10.87 10.19 23.18
N VAL A 188 -10.14 9.14 23.58
CA VAL A 188 -10.61 7.75 23.45
C VAL A 188 -11.94 7.56 24.20
N ASP A 189 -12.03 8.02 25.45
CA ASP A 189 -13.25 7.91 26.25
C ASP A 189 -14.41 8.76 25.70
N GLU A 190 -14.14 9.96 25.20
CA GLU A 190 -15.13 10.84 24.54
C GLU A 190 -15.67 10.19 23.26
N ILE A 191 -14.78 9.82 22.33
CA ILE A 191 -15.18 9.33 21.01
C ILE A 191 -15.78 7.93 21.06
N ALA A 192 -15.37 7.06 21.99
CA ALA A 192 -15.97 5.75 22.19
C ALA A 192 -17.44 5.79 22.67
N GLN A 193 -17.98 6.97 22.98
CA GLN A 193 -19.42 7.16 23.25
C GLN A 193 -20.24 7.45 21.99
N SER A 194 -19.57 7.67 20.85
CA SER A 194 -20.20 7.87 19.55
C SER A 194 -20.40 6.55 18.82
N ASP A 195 -21.12 6.58 17.70
CA ASP A 195 -21.27 5.43 16.82
C ASP A 195 -19.97 5.17 16.02
N VAL A 196 -19.03 4.46 16.65
CA VAL A 196 -17.76 4.04 16.05
C VAL A 196 -17.49 2.58 16.35
N ASN A 197 -17.05 1.84 15.33
CA ASN A 197 -16.70 0.43 15.49
C ASN A 197 -15.25 0.23 15.97
N ILE A 198 -14.39 1.17 15.60
CA ILE A 198 -12.94 1.12 15.78
C ILE A 198 -12.39 2.53 16.00
N LEU A 199 -11.36 2.65 16.84
CA LEU A 199 -10.55 3.85 16.99
C LEU A 199 -9.12 3.48 17.38
N GLN A 200 -8.18 4.41 17.25
CA GLN A 200 -6.79 4.18 17.64
C GLN A 200 -6.33 5.18 18.69
N LEU A 201 -5.65 4.66 19.71
CA LEU A 201 -4.80 5.46 20.59
C LEU A 201 -3.37 5.47 20.03
N ARG A 202 -2.87 6.67 19.77
CA ARG A 202 -1.52 6.93 19.26
C ARG A 202 -0.85 8.04 20.06
N ILE A 203 -0.23 7.63 21.16
CA ILE A 203 0.65 8.49 21.95
C ILE A 203 2.05 8.44 21.34
N LYS A 204 2.78 9.56 21.35
CA LYS A 204 4.17 9.64 20.87
C LYS A 204 5.09 10.15 21.97
N ASP A 205 6.37 9.82 21.84
CA ASP A 205 7.48 10.46 22.55
C ASP A 205 7.37 10.40 24.09
N GLN A 206 6.78 9.32 24.62
CA GLN A 206 6.65 9.08 26.07
C GLN A 206 7.25 7.71 26.46
N SER A 207 7.59 7.54 27.74
CA SER A 207 8.12 6.26 28.22
C SER A 207 7.00 5.24 28.46
N ASN A 208 7.35 3.95 28.44
CA ASN A 208 6.41 2.86 28.72
C ASN A 208 5.75 3.02 30.09
N GLU A 209 6.48 3.50 31.11
CA GLU A 209 5.95 3.71 32.46
C GLU A 209 4.87 4.79 32.49
N THR A 210 5.03 5.86 31.69
CA THR A 210 4.04 6.94 31.60
C THR A 210 2.77 6.47 30.88
N VAL A 211 2.92 5.70 29.81
CA VAL A 211 1.82 5.34 28.91
C VAL A 211 1.08 4.06 29.32
N SER A 212 1.68 3.22 30.17
CA SER A 212 1.12 1.90 30.55
C SER A 212 -0.31 1.96 31.08
N GLU A 213 -0.59 2.91 31.97
CA GLU A 213 -1.93 3.03 32.55
C GLU A 213 -2.95 3.53 31.52
N ASP A 214 -2.55 4.44 30.62
CA ASP A 214 -3.42 4.94 29.55
C ASP A 214 -3.75 3.84 28.54
N VAL A 215 -2.77 3.05 28.13
CA VAL A 215 -2.98 1.89 27.25
C VAL A 215 -3.92 0.89 27.91
N ARG A 216 -3.68 0.54 29.18
CA ARG A 216 -4.53 -0.39 29.94
C ARG A 216 -5.98 0.11 30.02
N ARG A 217 -6.18 1.40 30.32
CA ARG A 217 -7.51 2.01 30.42
C ARG A 217 -8.19 2.13 29.06
N ALA A 218 -7.48 2.47 28.00
CA ALA A 218 -8.01 2.53 26.64
C ALA A 218 -8.54 1.16 26.19
N ILE A 219 -7.79 0.09 26.45
CA ILE A 219 -8.23 -1.29 26.19
C ILE A 219 -9.50 -1.62 27.00
N GLN A 220 -9.57 -1.20 28.26
CA GLN A 220 -10.74 -1.42 29.11
C GLN A 220 -11.97 -0.67 28.59
N ILE A 221 -11.83 0.58 28.13
CA ILE A 221 -12.91 1.36 27.51
C ILE A 221 -13.45 0.62 26.28
N GLY A 222 -12.55 0.15 25.40
CA GLY A 222 -12.96 -0.62 24.22
C GLY A 222 -13.78 -1.87 24.57
N LYS A 223 -13.34 -2.64 25.58
CA LYS A 223 -14.07 -3.81 26.08
C LYS A 223 -15.45 -3.46 26.65
N GLN A 224 -15.56 -2.34 27.38
CA GLN A 224 -16.83 -1.92 28.01
C GLN A 224 -17.83 -1.35 27.00
N ARG A 225 -17.34 -0.60 26.00
CA ARG A 225 -18.16 0.06 24.98
C ARG A 225 -18.43 -0.84 23.78
N GLY A 226 -17.74 -1.97 23.67
CA GLY A 226 -17.78 -2.80 22.48
C GLY A 226 -17.20 -2.06 21.28
N VAL A 227 -16.05 -1.38 21.43
CA VAL A 227 -15.32 -0.68 20.36
C VAL A 227 -13.92 -1.26 20.26
N ASP A 228 -13.42 -1.49 19.04
CA ASP A 228 -12.04 -1.97 18.86
C ASP A 228 -11.09 -0.80 19.10
N VAL A 229 -10.44 -0.77 20.26
CA VAL A 229 -9.41 0.22 20.58
C VAL A 229 -8.06 -0.34 20.15
N VAL A 230 -7.53 0.22 19.08
CA VAL A 230 -6.25 -0.15 18.48
C VAL A 230 -5.13 0.64 19.13
N ILE A 231 -4.08 -0.04 19.57
CA ILE A 231 -2.90 0.63 20.15
C ILE A 231 -1.79 0.69 19.10
N ASN A 232 -1.22 1.89 18.89
CA ASN A 232 -0.09 2.13 18.01
C ASN A 232 1.18 2.46 18.82
N ASP A 233 2.36 2.19 18.24
CA ASP A 233 3.72 2.39 18.79
C ASP A 233 4.03 1.55 20.05
N TYR A 234 3.15 1.50 21.06
CA TYR A 234 3.33 0.74 22.31
C TYR A 234 2.76 -0.69 22.23
N TRP A 235 3.08 -1.42 21.16
CA TRP A 235 2.44 -2.70 20.85
C TRP A 235 2.76 -3.83 21.84
N GLU A 236 3.98 -3.88 22.39
CA GLU A 236 4.34 -4.88 23.41
C GLU A 236 3.51 -4.71 24.68
N LEU A 237 3.35 -3.46 25.11
CA LEU A 237 2.54 -3.08 26.26
C LEU A 237 1.05 -3.36 26.02
N ALA A 238 0.57 -3.11 24.80
CA ALA A 238 -0.78 -3.46 24.38
C ALA A 238 -1.02 -4.97 24.44
N LEU A 239 -0.03 -5.77 24.02
CA LEU A 239 -0.09 -7.24 24.09
C LEU A 239 -0.15 -7.72 25.54
N GLU A 240 0.66 -7.15 26.43
CA GLU A 240 0.67 -7.46 27.86
C GLU A 240 -0.66 -7.15 28.55
N HIS A 241 -1.30 -6.03 28.19
CA HIS A 241 -2.61 -5.64 28.72
C HIS A 241 -3.79 -6.31 27.99
N GLY A 242 -3.52 -7.19 27.02
CA GLY A 242 -4.53 -7.96 26.30
C GLY A 242 -5.42 -7.09 25.43
N ALA A 243 -4.80 -6.23 24.62
CA ALA A 243 -5.47 -5.50 23.55
C ALA A 243 -6.14 -6.46 22.56
N SER A 244 -7.29 -6.06 22.03
CA SER A 244 -7.97 -6.82 20.96
C SER A 244 -7.29 -6.61 19.61
N CYS A 245 -6.71 -5.43 19.37
CA CYS A 245 -6.05 -5.08 18.14
C CYS A 245 -4.87 -4.10 18.36
N ILE A 246 -3.84 -4.24 17.54
CA ILE A 246 -2.62 -3.41 17.50
C ILE A 246 -2.43 -2.88 16.07
N HIS A 247 -1.78 -1.73 15.93
CA HIS A 247 -1.34 -1.20 14.63
C HIS A 247 0.19 -1.06 14.59
N LEU A 248 0.80 -1.44 13.47
CA LEU A 248 2.25 -1.34 13.26
C LEU A 248 2.60 -0.56 11.98
N GLY A 249 3.71 0.19 12.06
CA GLY A 249 4.41 0.72 10.89
C GLY A 249 5.34 -0.31 10.25
N GLN A 250 5.99 0.06 9.14
CA GLN A 250 6.94 -0.82 8.45
C GLN A 250 8.22 -1.07 9.27
N GLU A 251 8.68 -0.08 10.03
CA GLU A 251 9.85 -0.21 10.92
C GLU A 251 9.59 -1.25 12.02
N ASP A 252 8.47 -1.13 12.74
CA ASP A 252 8.08 -2.12 13.75
C ASP A 252 7.88 -3.52 13.14
N LEU A 253 7.33 -3.59 11.92
CA LEU A 253 7.09 -4.84 11.22
C LEU A 253 8.39 -5.59 10.90
N ALA A 254 9.45 -4.86 10.54
CA ALA A 254 10.77 -5.42 10.26
C ALA A 254 11.44 -6.05 11.50
N GLU A 255 11.07 -5.58 12.69
CA GLU A 255 11.60 -6.06 13.97
C GLU A 255 10.77 -7.21 14.58
N LEU A 256 9.69 -7.66 13.93
CA LEU A 256 8.81 -8.70 14.48
C LEU A 256 9.40 -10.12 14.48
N ALA A 257 10.63 -10.32 14.01
CA ALA A 257 11.27 -11.63 14.07
C ALA A 257 11.23 -12.20 15.50
N ASP A 258 10.73 -13.43 15.64
CA ASP A 258 10.56 -14.14 16.92
C ASP A 258 9.67 -13.43 17.98
N SER A 259 8.91 -12.42 17.58
CA SER A 259 8.01 -11.69 18.48
C SER A 259 6.86 -12.57 18.99
N ARG A 260 6.49 -12.40 20.26
CA ARG A 260 5.27 -12.98 20.87
C ARG A 260 4.00 -12.59 20.11
N LEU A 261 4.03 -11.47 19.37
CA LEU A 261 2.92 -11.06 18.53
C LEU A 261 2.66 -12.07 17.41
N LEU A 262 3.68 -12.73 16.84
CA LEU A 262 3.47 -13.68 15.73
C LEU A 262 2.66 -14.91 16.15
N SER A 263 2.76 -15.32 17.42
CA SER A 263 2.02 -16.45 17.98
C SER A 263 0.71 -16.06 18.66
N SER A 264 0.41 -14.76 18.80
CA SER A 264 -0.85 -14.28 19.40
C SER A 264 -2.02 -14.25 18.42
N ASP A 265 -3.24 -14.29 18.96
CA ASP A 265 -4.48 -14.09 18.20
C ASP A 265 -4.90 -12.60 18.12
N THR A 266 -4.11 -11.69 18.68
CA THR A 266 -4.39 -10.24 18.69
C THR A 266 -4.55 -9.73 17.27
N GLY A 267 -5.61 -8.97 16.99
CA GLY A 267 -5.82 -8.36 15.68
C GLY A 267 -4.67 -7.42 15.29
N LEU A 268 -4.34 -7.35 14.02
CA LEU A 268 -3.17 -6.61 13.53
C LEU A 268 -3.52 -5.74 12.33
N GLY A 269 -3.40 -4.42 12.51
CA GLY A 269 -3.39 -3.44 11.44
C GLY A 269 -1.96 -3.16 10.98
N ILE A 270 -1.75 -3.05 9.67
CA ILE A 270 -0.43 -2.73 9.11
C ILE A 270 -0.54 -1.54 8.18
N SER A 271 0.27 -0.50 8.42
CA SER A 271 0.43 0.63 7.49
C SER A 271 1.16 0.20 6.23
N THR A 272 0.64 0.56 5.07
CA THR A 272 1.18 0.22 3.74
C THR A 272 1.14 1.42 2.79
N HIS A 273 2.16 1.53 1.94
CA HIS A 273 2.41 2.67 1.06
C HIS A 273 2.53 2.28 -0.42
N GLY A 274 2.46 0.99 -0.73
CA GLY A 274 2.73 0.46 -2.06
C GLY A 274 2.38 -1.02 -2.19
N TYR A 275 2.49 -1.53 -3.41
CA TYR A 275 2.25 -2.94 -3.73
C TYR A 275 3.15 -3.88 -2.91
N TYR A 276 4.44 -3.58 -2.83
CA TYR A 276 5.41 -4.38 -2.10
C TYR A 276 5.02 -4.50 -0.62
N GLU A 277 4.72 -3.38 0.04
CA GLU A 277 4.33 -3.38 1.44
C GLU A 277 3.01 -4.12 1.68
N ILE A 278 2.04 -4.01 0.76
CA ILE A 278 0.79 -4.78 0.81
C ILE A 278 1.09 -6.28 0.77
N ILE A 279 1.88 -6.73 -0.20
CA ILE A 279 2.21 -8.16 -0.35
C ILE A 279 3.06 -8.65 0.84
N ASN A 280 4.01 -7.86 1.31
CA ASN A 280 4.83 -8.16 2.48
C ASN A 280 3.97 -8.31 3.75
N ALA A 281 3.02 -7.39 3.95
CA ALA A 281 2.11 -7.42 5.09
C ALA A 281 1.29 -8.73 5.14
N LEU A 282 0.95 -9.35 4.00
CA LEU A 282 0.15 -10.57 3.98
C LEU A 282 0.79 -11.74 4.74
N GLN A 283 2.12 -11.78 4.83
CA GLN A 283 2.85 -12.81 5.59
C GLN A 283 2.50 -12.80 7.08
N TYR A 284 2.04 -11.65 7.61
CA TYR A 284 1.68 -11.45 9.00
C TYR A 284 0.18 -11.62 9.29
N LYS A 285 -0.60 -12.05 8.28
CA LYS A 285 -2.05 -12.29 8.33
C LYS A 285 -2.85 -11.10 8.91
N PRO A 286 -2.68 -9.87 8.40
CA PRO A 286 -3.29 -8.68 8.98
C PRO A 286 -4.81 -8.78 9.04
N SER A 287 -5.37 -8.22 10.11
CA SER A 287 -6.81 -8.03 10.30
C SER A 287 -7.36 -6.89 9.44
N TYR A 288 -6.51 -5.94 9.05
CA TYR A 288 -6.79 -4.91 8.04
C TYR A 288 -5.48 -4.30 7.52
N LEU A 289 -5.54 -3.67 6.35
CA LEU A 289 -4.42 -2.93 5.77
C LEU A 289 -4.73 -1.43 5.74
N ALA A 290 -3.82 -0.58 6.19
CA ALA A 290 -3.96 0.86 6.06
C ALA A 290 -3.18 1.38 4.85
N LEU A 291 -3.84 2.16 3.98
CA LEU A 291 -3.30 2.77 2.78
C LEU A 291 -3.09 4.26 3.05
N GLY A 292 -1.84 4.73 3.06
CA GLY A 292 -1.58 6.15 3.32
C GLY A 292 -0.18 6.62 2.92
N HIS A 293 0.07 7.92 2.88
CA HIS A 293 -0.91 9.00 3.02
C HIS A 293 -1.54 9.31 1.64
N ILE A 294 -2.87 9.45 1.58
CA ILE A 294 -3.58 9.67 0.31
C ILE A 294 -3.43 11.11 -0.20
N PHE A 295 -3.56 12.09 0.69
CA PHE A 295 -3.41 13.51 0.39
C PHE A 295 -2.30 14.15 1.24
N PRO A 296 -1.77 15.33 0.85
CA PRO A 296 -0.82 16.07 1.68
C PRO A 296 -1.32 16.24 3.12
N THR A 297 -0.43 16.01 4.07
CA THR A 297 -0.73 16.07 5.50
C THR A 297 0.43 16.69 6.27
N THR A 298 0.12 17.40 7.35
CA THR A 298 1.10 17.98 8.28
C THR A 298 1.15 17.20 9.61
N THR A 299 0.44 16.08 9.72
CA THR A 299 0.30 15.32 10.98
C THR A 299 1.47 14.37 11.24
N LYS A 300 2.22 14.02 10.19
CA LYS A 300 3.44 13.22 10.24
C LYS A 300 4.35 13.73 9.12
N ASP A 301 5.64 13.86 9.40
CA ASP A 301 6.63 14.06 8.34
C ASP A 301 6.71 12.78 7.52
N MET A 302 6.31 12.87 6.25
CA MET A 302 6.28 11.72 5.35
C MET A 302 7.47 11.81 4.39
N PRO A 303 8.28 10.75 4.27
CA PRO A 303 9.42 10.74 3.34
C PRO A 303 8.97 10.58 1.87
N SER A 304 7.71 10.20 1.63
CA SER A 304 7.15 9.95 0.31
C SER A 304 6.15 11.04 -0.14
N SER A 305 5.92 11.13 -1.45
CA SER A 305 4.81 11.91 -2.01
C SER A 305 3.45 11.27 -1.63
N PRO A 306 2.37 12.07 -1.55
CA PRO A 306 1.02 11.52 -1.40
C PRO A 306 0.68 10.56 -2.52
N GLN A 307 0.03 9.43 -2.17
CA GLN A 307 -0.31 8.40 -3.14
C GLN A 307 -1.35 8.87 -4.17
N GLY A 308 -2.27 9.74 -3.74
CA GLY A 308 -3.40 10.18 -4.55
C GLY A 308 -4.45 9.09 -4.80
N LEU A 309 -5.55 9.50 -5.44
CA LEU A 309 -6.71 8.62 -5.66
C LEU A 309 -6.43 7.51 -6.68
N ILE A 310 -5.54 7.73 -7.66
CA ILE A 310 -5.25 6.73 -8.69
C ILE A 310 -4.58 5.50 -8.05
N LYS A 311 -3.50 5.70 -7.29
CA LYS A 311 -2.82 4.60 -6.58
C LYS A 311 -3.72 3.96 -5.53
N LEU A 312 -4.53 4.75 -4.80
CA LEU A 312 -5.53 4.22 -3.87
C LEU A 312 -6.47 3.22 -4.56
N ASN A 313 -7.07 3.57 -5.70
CA ASN A 313 -7.95 2.67 -6.44
C ASN A 313 -7.25 1.39 -6.89
N LEU A 314 -6.00 1.50 -7.36
CA LEU A 314 -5.20 0.35 -7.79
C LEU A 314 -4.86 -0.59 -6.62
N TYR A 315 -4.50 -0.03 -5.46
CA TYR A 315 -4.22 -0.79 -4.25
C TYR A 315 -5.48 -1.43 -3.67
N GLN A 316 -6.60 -0.69 -3.66
CA GLN A 316 -7.87 -1.21 -3.20
C GLN A 316 -8.38 -2.35 -4.08
N ALA A 317 -8.19 -2.28 -5.41
CA ALA A 317 -8.51 -3.39 -6.31
C ALA A 317 -7.70 -4.66 -5.97
N LEU A 318 -6.39 -4.50 -5.69
CA LEU A 318 -5.56 -5.62 -5.23
C LEU A 318 -6.09 -6.21 -3.92
N ILE A 319 -6.36 -5.37 -2.91
CA ILE A 319 -6.89 -5.82 -1.61
C ILE A 319 -8.23 -6.56 -1.76
N THR A 320 -9.12 -6.03 -2.60
CA THR A 320 -10.40 -6.66 -2.92
C THR A 320 -10.18 -8.07 -3.49
N SER A 321 -9.28 -8.22 -4.46
CA SER A 321 -8.95 -9.53 -5.04
C SER A 321 -8.33 -10.52 -4.04
N ILE A 322 -7.62 -10.03 -3.03
CA ILE A 322 -7.06 -10.85 -1.95
C ILE A 322 -8.21 -11.40 -1.09
N GLY A 323 -9.19 -10.55 -0.77
CA GLY A 323 -10.38 -10.97 -0.03
C GLY A 323 -11.22 -11.99 -0.79
N GLU A 324 -11.49 -11.73 -2.07
CA GLU A 324 -12.20 -12.67 -2.96
C GLU A 324 -11.52 -14.04 -3.00
N GLN A 325 -10.19 -14.07 -3.16
CA GLN A 325 -9.44 -15.33 -3.17
C GLN A 325 -9.52 -16.08 -1.83
N ARG A 326 -9.64 -15.36 -0.70
CA ARG A 326 -9.80 -15.96 0.64
C ARG A 326 -11.24 -16.35 0.95
N GLY A 327 -12.22 -15.84 0.19
CA GLY A 327 -13.64 -16.01 0.47
C GLY A 327 -14.16 -15.13 1.60
N GLU A 328 -13.41 -14.10 2.00
CA GLU A 328 -13.77 -13.15 3.06
C GLU A 328 -13.18 -11.77 2.76
N ILE A 329 -13.86 -10.70 3.18
CA ILE A 329 -13.35 -9.33 3.00
C ILE A 329 -12.05 -9.16 3.80
N LEU A 330 -11.00 -8.65 3.16
CA LEU A 330 -9.84 -8.10 3.85
C LEU A 330 -10.06 -6.59 4.03
N PRO A 331 -10.35 -6.10 5.25
CA PRO A 331 -10.65 -4.69 5.46
C PRO A 331 -9.47 -3.79 5.12
N SER A 332 -9.78 -2.59 4.64
CA SER A 332 -8.80 -1.59 4.25
C SER A 332 -9.16 -0.20 4.77
N VAL A 333 -8.13 0.55 5.16
CA VAL A 333 -8.28 1.87 5.76
C VAL A 333 -7.49 2.90 4.96
N ALA A 334 -8.15 3.84 4.32
CA ALA A 334 -7.45 4.97 3.74
C ALA A 334 -7.12 6.02 4.82
N ILE A 335 -5.89 6.54 4.84
CA ILE A 335 -5.46 7.56 5.80
C ILE A 335 -4.62 8.65 5.12
N GLY A 336 -4.63 9.85 5.69
CA GLY A 336 -3.71 10.94 5.34
C GLY A 336 -4.38 12.06 4.57
N GLY A 337 -4.53 13.22 5.23
CA GLY A 337 -5.10 14.43 4.64
C GLY A 337 -6.59 14.32 4.26
N ILE A 338 -7.30 13.34 4.83
CA ILE A 338 -8.74 13.11 4.63
C ILE A 338 -9.54 14.00 5.60
N ASN A 339 -10.59 14.63 5.08
CA ASN A 339 -11.59 15.41 5.79
C ASN A 339 -12.98 15.11 5.18
N LEU A 340 -14.04 15.74 5.69
CA LEU A 340 -15.42 15.50 5.19
C LEU A 340 -15.59 15.84 3.70
N GLU A 341 -14.86 16.81 3.17
CA GLU A 341 -14.93 17.18 1.75
C GLU A 341 -14.30 16.12 0.83
N ARG A 342 -13.20 15.49 1.28
CA ARG A 342 -12.44 14.51 0.49
C ARG A 342 -12.87 13.07 0.72
N ALA A 343 -13.50 12.77 1.86
CA ALA A 343 -13.90 11.43 2.24
C ALA A 343 -14.79 10.73 1.19
N PRO A 344 -15.77 11.40 0.53
CA PRO A 344 -16.57 10.74 -0.50
C PRO A 344 -15.71 10.13 -1.62
N LEU A 345 -14.71 10.86 -2.13
CA LEU A 345 -13.81 10.40 -3.19
C LEU A 345 -12.95 9.19 -2.74
N VAL A 346 -12.66 9.11 -1.45
CA VAL A 346 -11.88 8.01 -0.88
C VAL A 346 -12.77 6.80 -0.68
N ILE A 347 -13.98 6.97 -0.14
CA ILE A 347 -14.94 5.88 0.08
C ILE A 347 -15.35 5.24 -1.25
N GLU A 348 -15.50 6.06 -2.31
CA GLU A 348 -15.80 5.57 -3.68
C GLU A 348 -14.74 4.61 -4.23
N SER A 349 -13.51 4.58 -3.69
CA SER A 349 -12.51 3.58 -4.08
C SER A 349 -12.83 2.16 -3.60
N GLY A 350 -13.74 2.03 -2.63
CA GLY A 350 -14.14 0.75 -2.04
C GLY A 350 -13.41 0.39 -0.74
N VAL A 351 -12.68 1.32 -0.12
CA VAL A 351 -12.11 1.10 1.22
C VAL A 351 -13.22 0.88 2.25
N THR A 352 -12.99 -0.02 3.21
CA THR A 352 -13.98 -0.30 4.26
C THR A 352 -14.03 0.79 5.31
N SER A 353 -12.93 1.53 5.49
CA SER A 353 -12.81 2.61 6.47
C SER A 353 -11.98 3.80 5.97
N VAL A 354 -12.25 4.97 6.55
CA VAL A 354 -11.39 6.16 6.42
C VAL A 354 -10.86 6.56 7.79
N ALA A 355 -9.54 6.67 7.90
CA ALA A 355 -8.89 7.14 9.11
C ALA A 355 -8.57 8.63 9.08
N VAL A 356 -8.91 9.30 10.17
CA VAL A 356 -8.70 10.75 10.33
C VAL A 356 -8.16 11.09 11.71
N VAL A 357 -7.33 12.13 11.77
CA VAL A 357 -6.83 12.70 13.02
C VAL A 357 -7.55 14.04 13.26
N ARG A 358 -7.10 15.09 12.56
CA ARG A 358 -7.55 16.47 12.79
C ARG A 358 -9.02 16.71 12.46
N ALA A 359 -9.57 15.99 11.49
CA ALA A 359 -10.99 16.16 11.11
C ALA A 359 -11.95 15.83 12.27
N VAL A 360 -11.50 15.04 13.26
CA VAL A 360 -12.25 14.75 14.49
C VAL A 360 -11.65 15.50 15.67
N THR A 361 -10.34 15.42 15.91
CA THR A 361 -9.72 16.00 17.12
C THR A 361 -9.81 17.52 17.19
N GLN A 362 -9.93 18.20 16.04
CA GLN A 362 -10.04 19.66 15.94
C GLN A 362 -11.44 20.14 15.54
N ALA A 363 -12.42 19.25 15.47
CA ALA A 363 -13.80 19.62 15.19
C ALA A 363 -14.39 20.44 16.35
N HIS A 364 -15.27 21.39 16.03
CA HIS A 364 -16.03 22.13 17.05
C HIS A 364 -16.93 21.21 17.88
N ASP A 365 -17.56 20.24 17.23
CA ASP A 365 -18.31 19.16 17.84
C ASP A 365 -17.80 17.83 17.26
N LYS A 366 -17.14 17.03 18.10
CA LYS A 366 -16.51 15.77 17.66
C LYS A 366 -17.53 14.67 17.42
N HIS A 367 -18.63 14.66 18.18
CA HIS A 367 -19.70 13.68 18.01
C HIS A 367 -20.43 13.91 16.69
N GLU A 368 -20.69 15.17 16.36
CA GLU A 368 -21.26 15.54 15.05
C GLU A 368 -20.31 15.19 13.90
N ALA A 369 -19.00 15.46 14.05
CA ALA A 369 -18.02 15.06 13.04
C ALA A 369 -18.03 13.54 12.81
N VAL A 370 -18.08 12.74 13.89
CA VAL A 370 -18.22 11.28 13.79
C VAL A 370 -19.48 10.89 13.02
N ALA A 371 -20.63 11.45 13.39
CA ALA A 371 -21.91 11.15 12.74
C ALA A 371 -21.88 11.48 11.24
N GLN A 372 -21.29 12.62 10.86
CA GLN A 372 -21.17 13.03 9.47
C GLN A 372 -20.33 12.05 8.64
N PHE A 373 -19.21 11.54 9.18
CA PHE A 373 -18.44 10.51 8.48
C PHE A 373 -19.21 9.20 8.33
N GLN A 374 -19.94 8.76 9.36
CA GLN A 374 -20.74 7.52 9.25
C GLN A 374 -21.83 7.64 8.20
N GLN A 375 -22.53 8.79 8.14
CA GLN A 375 -23.54 9.06 7.12
C GLN A 375 -23.00 9.00 5.69
N LEU A 376 -21.72 9.37 5.46
CA LEU A 376 -21.10 9.24 4.13
C LEU A 376 -21.01 7.77 3.67
N PHE A 377 -20.71 6.84 4.57
CA PHE A 377 -20.68 5.41 4.25
C PHE A 377 -22.08 4.86 4.00
N GLU A 378 -23.06 5.23 4.81
CA GLU A 378 -24.46 4.83 4.63
C GLU A 378 -25.00 5.28 3.27
N HIS A 379 -24.80 6.55 2.91
CA HIS A 379 -25.30 7.11 1.66
C HIS A 379 -24.70 6.44 0.42
N LEU A 380 -23.39 6.14 0.45
CA LEU A 380 -22.72 5.50 -0.68
C LEU A 380 -23.09 4.01 -0.81
N ASN A 381 -23.29 3.31 0.31
CA ASN A 381 -23.80 1.94 0.29
C ASN A 381 -25.23 1.88 -0.28
N GLU A 382 -26.13 2.78 0.12
CA GLU A 382 -27.47 2.86 -0.47
C GLU A 382 -27.44 3.16 -1.97
N LYS A 383 -26.54 4.05 -2.41
CA LYS A 383 -26.37 4.38 -3.82
C LYS A 383 -25.87 3.18 -4.63
N ALA A 384 -24.93 2.39 -4.09
CA ALA A 384 -24.43 1.18 -4.74
C ALA A 384 -25.52 0.13 -4.91
N ILE A 385 -26.30 -0.15 -3.86
CA ILE A 385 -27.42 -1.10 -3.89
C ILE A 385 -28.45 -0.70 -4.97
N ARG A 386 -28.84 0.58 -5.03
CA ARG A 386 -29.80 1.07 -6.04
C ARG A 386 -29.28 0.95 -7.48
N LEU A 387 -27.97 1.05 -7.69
CA LEU A 387 -27.36 0.90 -9.02
C LEU A 387 -27.34 -0.56 -9.46
N GLU A 388 -27.04 -1.50 -8.55
CA GLU A 388 -27.10 -2.94 -8.82
C GLU A 388 -28.52 -3.40 -9.15
N GLU A 389 -29.52 -2.98 -8.36
CA GLU A 389 -30.93 -3.27 -8.62
C GLU A 389 -31.41 -2.73 -9.99
N ALA A 390 -30.86 -1.58 -10.42
CA ALA A 390 -31.19 -0.99 -11.72
C ALA A 390 -30.50 -1.71 -12.88
N SER A 391 -29.30 -2.28 -12.68
CA SER A 391 -28.60 -3.05 -13.71
C SER A 391 -29.21 -4.44 -13.93
N ASP A 392 -29.74 -5.07 -12.88
CA ASP A 392 -30.39 -6.39 -12.97
C ASP A 392 -31.81 -6.31 -13.58
N ALA A 393 -32.37 -5.11 -13.68
CA ALA A 393 -33.70 -4.86 -14.25
C ALA A 393 -33.71 -4.61 -15.77
N VAL A 394 -32.55 -4.59 -16.43
CA VAL A 394 -32.35 -4.36 -17.88
C VAL A 394 -31.85 -5.63 -18.55
#